data_AF-A0A353DL86-F1
#
_entry.id   AF-A0A353DL86-F1
#
_cell.length_a   1.000
_cell.length_b   1.000
_cell.length_c   1.000
_cell.angle_alpha   90.00
_cell.angle_beta   90.00
_cell.angle_gamma   90.00
#
_symmetry.space_group_name_H-M   'P 1'
#
loop_
_entity.id
_entity.type
_entity.pdbx_description
1 polymer ?
#
loop_
_entity_poly.entity_id
_entity_poly.type
_entity_poly.pdbx_seq_one_letter_code
_entity_poly.pdbx_strand_id
1 'polypeptide(L)'
;MKAFKESIKVFLAKTSAFFKKVGSFLNKYVWHYLRYVFVPIGKFFSWLFHFQAARSIMSSIICVFIGIFVGFIVMLIRDPANCFAGLGVLLSSGFQGISEGDYDAISHVIGVLTPMVLAGISISFAFKLGLFNIGITGQLTMGAFLSLIFSFMGMPWYVCLLIGMVGGALIGFLSGFLKAKFNVNEVLSGIMFNWIVYYLCGLIGDYLPSDWIDSSNKTQLAKMSQNGRLPTLLSENTADGYINPAYYNVTAGIFIAIIIAVIIWFILKYTKFGFELKLCGSNKFAAKYAGINQNSNI
;
A
#
# COMPACT_ATOMS: atom_id res chain seq x y z
N MET A 1 28.09 -5.53 61.94
CA MET A 1 26.80 -5.50 61.19
C MET A 1 26.07 -4.15 61.26
N LYS A 2 25.97 -3.48 62.43
CA LYS A 2 25.30 -2.18 62.60
C LYS A 2 25.98 -1.02 61.82
N ALA A 3 27.31 -0.92 61.88
CA ALA A 3 28.10 0.11 61.18
C ALA A 3 28.03 0.03 59.64
N PHE A 4 27.84 -1.19 59.10
CA PHE A 4 27.69 -1.40 57.66
C PHE A 4 26.32 -0.91 57.16
N LYS A 5 25.24 -1.15 57.91
CA LYS A 5 23.90 -0.63 57.61
C LYS A 5 23.83 0.90 57.66
N GLU A 6 24.54 1.51 58.62
CA GLU A 6 24.70 2.97 58.72
C GLU A 6 25.41 3.56 57.49
N SER A 7 26.52 2.95 57.07
CA SER A 7 27.28 3.40 55.90
C SER A 7 26.48 3.34 54.59
N ILE A 8 25.66 2.28 54.42
CA ILE A 8 24.75 2.16 53.28
C ILE A 8 23.67 3.25 53.31
N LYS A 9 23.08 3.55 54.47
CA LYS A 9 22.08 4.63 54.59
C LYS A 9 22.66 5.99 54.22
N VAL A 10 23.89 6.30 54.65
CA VAL A 10 24.56 7.57 54.32
C VAL A 10 24.89 7.64 52.82
N PHE A 11 25.33 6.53 52.21
CA PHE A 11 25.59 6.47 50.77
C PHE A 11 24.31 6.68 49.94
N LEU A 12 23.20 6.01 50.32
CA LEU A 12 21.89 6.18 49.68
C LEU A 12 21.33 7.60 49.83
N ALA A 13 21.53 8.23 50.99
CA ALA A 13 21.12 9.61 51.23
C ALA A 13 21.87 10.59 50.33
N LYS A 14 23.21 10.45 50.23
CA LYS A 14 24.06 11.30 49.37
C LYS A 14 23.76 11.12 47.88
N THR A 15 23.54 9.89 47.42
CA THR A 15 23.14 9.63 46.03
C THR A 15 21.77 10.24 45.73
N SER A 16 20.77 10.10 46.62
CA SER A 16 19.46 10.73 46.39
C SER A 16 19.53 12.27 46.33
N ALA A 17 20.37 12.89 47.15
CA ALA A 17 20.57 14.34 47.16
C ALA A 17 21.23 14.83 45.86
N PHE A 18 22.21 14.07 45.34
CA PHE A 18 22.83 14.32 44.05
C PHE A 18 21.81 14.24 42.90
N PHE A 19 21.00 13.18 42.84
CA PHE A 19 19.96 13.03 41.82
C PHE A 19 18.89 14.13 41.89
N LYS A 20 18.51 14.60 43.09
CA LYS A 20 17.60 15.75 43.23
C LYS A 20 18.21 17.05 42.69
N LYS A 21 19.51 17.28 42.91
CA LYS A 21 20.22 18.48 42.44
C LYS A 21 20.41 18.48 40.92
N VAL A 22 20.72 17.32 40.33
CA VAL A 22 20.78 17.13 38.87
C VAL A 22 19.38 17.30 38.25
N GLY A 23 18.34 16.73 38.86
CA GLY A 23 16.96 16.89 38.42
C GLY A 23 16.49 18.35 38.43
N SER A 24 16.83 19.12 39.47
CA SER A 24 16.46 20.55 39.53
C SER A 24 17.22 21.39 38.49
N PHE A 25 18.49 21.07 38.23
CA PHE A 25 19.29 21.71 37.19
C PHE A 25 18.75 21.45 35.77
N LEU A 26 18.44 20.18 35.46
CA LEU A 26 17.82 19.78 34.20
C LEU A 26 16.45 20.46 34.01
N ASN A 27 15.64 20.54 35.06
CA ASN A 27 14.32 21.17 34.97
C ASN A 27 14.43 22.69 34.77
N LYS A 28 15.39 23.35 35.43
CA LYS A 28 15.53 24.81 35.39
C LYS A 28 16.11 25.32 34.08
N TYR A 29 17.08 24.62 33.50
CA TYR A 29 17.81 25.11 32.31
C TYR A 29 17.45 24.34 31.04
N VAL A 30 17.48 23.00 31.08
CA VAL A 30 17.25 22.19 29.88
C VAL A 30 15.77 22.21 29.51
N TRP A 31 14.88 21.97 30.47
CA TRP A 31 13.43 21.97 30.23
C TRP A 31 12.86 23.34 29.85
N HIS A 32 13.42 24.44 30.37
CA HIS A 32 12.95 25.78 30.06
C HIS A 32 13.26 26.18 28.60
N TYR A 33 14.49 25.89 28.14
CA TYR A 33 14.89 26.10 26.75
C TYR A 33 14.16 25.16 25.79
N LEU A 34 14.04 23.87 26.14
CA LEU A 34 13.25 22.92 25.36
C LEU A 34 11.80 23.41 25.22
N ARG A 35 11.18 23.91 26.28
CA ARG A 35 9.81 24.42 26.21
C ARG A 35 9.68 25.61 25.26
N TYR A 36 10.66 26.51 25.20
CA TYR A 36 10.64 27.66 24.29
C TYR A 36 10.73 27.27 22.81
N VAL A 37 11.44 26.18 22.49
CA VAL A 37 11.55 25.65 21.13
C VAL A 37 10.37 24.74 20.78
N PHE A 38 10.00 23.82 21.67
CA PHE A 38 9.00 22.78 21.41
C PHE A 38 7.55 23.26 21.57
N VAL A 39 7.25 24.28 22.37
CA VAL A 39 5.87 24.82 22.50
C VAL A 39 5.37 25.52 21.23
N PRO A 40 6.11 26.42 20.56
CA PRO A 40 5.64 26.99 19.30
C PRO A 40 5.53 25.93 18.19
N ILE A 41 6.44 24.96 18.15
CA ILE A 41 6.35 23.79 17.27
C ILE A 41 5.08 22.98 17.59
N GLY A 42 4.81 22.70 18.86
CA GLY A 42 3.61 21.98 19.31
C GLY A 42 2.32 22.73 18.96
N LYS A 43 2.29 24.06 19.11
CA LYS A 43 1.15 24.90 18.70
C LYS A 43 0.95 24.87 17.19
N PHE A 44 2.02 24.97 16.41
CA PHE A 44 1.98 24.86 14.95
C PHE A 44 1.44 23.50 14.49
N PHE A 45 1.96 22.40 15.05
CA PHE A 45 1.46 21.06 14.75
C PHE A 45 0.01 20.89 15.19
N SER A 46 -0.40 21.38 16.38
CA SER A 46 -1.80 21.31 16.81
C SER A 46 -2.75 22.09 15.90
N TRP A 47 -2.29 23.24 15.39
CA TRP A 47 -3.03 24.04 14.42
C TRP A 47 -3.11 23.36 13.06
N LEU A 48 -2.00 22.81 12.57
CA LEU A 48 -1.93 22.08 11.30
C LEU A 48 -2.79 20.81 11.34
N PHE A 49 -2.77 20.08 12.46
CA PHE A 49 -3.59 18.88 12.67
C PHE A 49 -5.06 19.19 12.88
N HIS A 50 -5.48 20.46 12.99
CA HIS A 50 -6.88 20.83 13.06
C HIS A 50 -7.63 20.47 11.77
N PHE A 51 -6.96 20.56 10.61
CA PHE A 51 -7.54 20.14 9.34
C PHE A 51 -7.45 18.62 9.18
N GLN A 52 -8.60 17.96 9.00
CA GLN A 52 -8.66 16.50 8.86
C GLN A 52 -7.84 15.98 7.68
N ALA A 53 -7.83 16.72 6.56
CA ALA A 53 -7.02 16.40 5.38
C ALA A 53 -5.50 16.54 5.64
N ALA A 54 -5.09 17.59 6.34
CA ALA A 54 -3.68 17.79 6.71
C ALA A 54 -3.21 16.67 7.66
N ARG A 55 -4.06 16.25 8.60
CA ARG A 55 -3.78 15.14 9.51
C ARG A 55 -3.56 13.82 8.77
N SER A 56 -4.41 13.50 7.79
CA SER A 56 -4.23 12.29 6.98
C SER A 56 -2.94 12.33 6.16
N ILE A 57 -2.67 13.43 5.46
CA ILE A 57 -1.48 13.57 4.63
C ILE A 57 -0.21 13.49 5.48
N MET A 58 -0.19 14.19 6.61
CA MET A 58 0.95 14.18 7.52
C MET A 58 1.18 12.78 8.10
N SER A 59 0.11 12.04 8.43
CA SER A 59 0.25 10.66 8.90
C SER A 59 0.93 9.76 7.86
N SER A 60 0.55 9.89 6.58
CA SER A 60 1.17 9.13 5.49
C SER A 60 2.65 9.50 5.30
N ILE A 61 2.97 10.81 5.35
CA ILE A 61 4.36 11.29 5.25
C ILE A 61 5.21 10.74 6.40
N ILE A 62 4.70 10.79 7.64
CA ILE A 62 5.39 10.25 8.81
C ILE A 62 5.65 8.75 8.65
N CYS A 63 4.66 7.98 8.18
CA CYS A 63 4.84 6.55 7.91
C CYS A 63 5.94 6.28 6.88
N VAL A 64 6.03 7.08 5.81
CA VAL A 64 7.11 6.96 4.82
C VAL A 64 8.48 7.20 5.45
N PHE A 65 8.63 8.26 6.26
CA PHE A 65 9.89 8.54 6.95
C PHE A 65 10.27 7.44 7.95
N ILE A 66 9.32 6.93 8.72
CA ILE A 66 9.56 5.80 9.62
C ILE A 66 10.01 4.56 8.83
N GLY A 67 9.37 4.27 7.70
CA GLY A 67 9.74 3.15 6.84
C GLY A 67 11.16 3.27 6.30
N ILE A 68 11.53 4.45 5.78
CA ILE A 68 12.90 4.73 5.32
C ILE A 68 13.89 4.61 6.48
N PHE A 69 13.55 5.13 7.66
CA PHE A 69 14.40 5.07 8.84
C PHE A 69 14.64 3.63 9.32
N VAL A 70 13.60 2.80 9.39
CA VAL A 70 13.73 1.39 9.75
C VAL A 70 14.53 0.64 8.68
N GLY A 71 14.27 0.89 7.39
CA GLY A 71 15.06 0.33 6.29
C GLY A 71 16.54 0.71 6.38
N PHE A 72 16.83 1.96 6.74
CA PHE A 72 18.19 2.44 6.97
C PHE A 72 18.87 1.74 8.15
N ILE A 73 18.16 1.50 9.27
CA ILE A 73 18.70 0.71 10.39
C ILE A 73 19.07 -0.70 9.92
N VAL A 74 18.22 -1.35 9.11
CA VAL A 74 18.52 -2.69 8.58
C VAL A 74 19.76 -2.67 7.68
N MET A 75 19.89 -1.64 6.83
CA MET A 75 21.10 -1.45 6.00
C MET A 75 22.36 -1.23 6.85
N LEU A 76 22.27 -0.42 7.91
CA LEU A 76 23.38 -0.20 8.84
C LEU A 76 23.84 -1.49 9.51
N ILE A 77 22.92 -2.39 9.86
CA ILE A 77 23.25 -3.67 10.50
C ILE A 77 23.93 -4.62 9.51
N ARG A 78 23.50 -4.62 8.24
CA ARG A 78 23.98 -5.59 7.24
C ARG A 78 25.27 -5.15 6.54
N ASP A 79 25.37 -3.89 6.15
CA ASP A 79 26.58 -3.31 5.54
C ASP A 79 26.74 -1.83 5.95
N PRO A 80 27.47 -1.56 7.06
CA PRO A 80 27.66 -0.20 7.56
C PRO A 80 28.42 0.71 6.59
N ALA A 81 29.30 0.16 5.76
CA ALA A 81 30.20 0.95 4.91
C ALA A 81 29.45 1.63 3.76
N ASN A 82 28.52 0.91 3.13
CA ASN A 82 27.77 1.38 1.96
C ASN A 82 26.36 1.89 2.29
N CYS A 83 25.98 1.94 3.56
CA CYS A 83 24.61 2.25 3.97
C CYS A 83 24.11 3.62 3.47
N PHE A 84 24.95 4.66 3.56
CA PHE A 84 24.59 6.00 3.06
C PHE A 84 24.47 6.04 1.53
N ALA A 85 25.35 5.31 0.82
CA ALA A 85 25.27 5.19 -0.63
C ALA A 85 24.00 4.42 -1.05
N GLY A 86 23.66 3.34 -0.34
CA GLY A 86 22.43 2.57 -0.55
C GLY A 86 21.16 3.39 -0.34
N LEU A 87 21.14 4.26 0.68
CA LEU A 87 20.04 5.21 0.89
C LEU A 87 19.94 6.23 -0.27
N GLY A 88 21.09 6.72 -0.76
CA GLY A 88 21.15 7.60 -1.92
C GLY A 88 20.60 6.94 -3.19
N VAL A 89 20.96 5.68 -3.43
CA VAL A 89 20.42 4.88 -4.54
C VAL A 89 18.92 4.67 -4.36
N LEU A 90 18.42 4.30 -3.18
CA LEU A 90 17.00 4.10 -2.93
C LEU A 90 16.16 5.35 -3.25
N LEU A 91 16.64 6.53 -2.87
CA LEU A 91 15.94 7.80 -3.12
C LEU A 91 16.09 8.30 -4.57
N SER A 92 17.20 8.00 -5.24
CA SER A 92 17.48 8.50 -6.59
C SER A 92 17.07 7.55 -7.72
N SER A 93 16.95 6.24 -7.47
CA SER A 93 16.72 5.22 -8.50
C SER A 93 15.50 5.49 -9.36
N GLY A 94 14.42 6.03 -8.77
CA GLY A 94 13.20 6.37 -9.52
C GLY A 94 13.32 7.61 -10.42
N PHE A 95 14.39 8.39 -10.25
CA PHE A 95 14.66 9.64 -10.97
C PHE A 95 15.93 9.58 -11.83
N GLN A 96 16.58 8.42 -11.92
CA GLN A 96 17.75 8.21 -12.78
C GLN A 96 17.36 8.42 -14.25
N GLY A 97 18.28 9.00 -15.04
CA GLY A 97 18.07 9.27 -16.47
C GLY A 97 17.41 10.61 -16.80
N ILE A 98 16.69 11.24 -15.87
CA ILE A 98 15.91 12.48 -16.14
C ILE A 98 16.80 13.62 -16.67
N SER A 99 18.03 13.74 -16.16
CA SER A 99 18.96 14.79 -16.59
C SER A 99 19.58 14.52 -17.98
N GLU A 100 19.51 13.28 -18.46
CA GLU A 100 20.06 12.83 -19.74
C GLU A 100 18.97 12.72 -20.81
N GLY A 101 17.72 13.05 -20.48
CA GLY A 101 16.56 12.93 -21.36
C GLY A 101 15.97 11.51 -21.43
N ASP A 102 16.45 10.60 -20.59
CA ASP A 102 15.92 9.25 -20.45
C ASP A 102 14.86 9.19 -19.33
N TYR A 103 13.65 8.80 -19.69
CA TYR A 103 12.49 8.75 -18.78
C TYR A 103 12.09 7.31 -18.41
N ASP A 104 12.95 6.33 -18.66
CA ASP A 104 12.65 4.92 -18.40
C ASP A 104 12.38 4.62 -16.93
N ALA A 105 13.23 5.12 -16.04
CA ALA A 105 13.09 4.88 -14.60
C ALA A 105 11.75 5.43 -14.06
N ILE A 106 11.38 6.66 -14.45
CA ILE A 106 10.13 7.27 -14.00
C ILE A 106 8.92 6.60 -14.63
N SER A 107 9.03 6.16 -15.90
CA SER A 107 7.97 5.42 -16.58
C SER A 107 7.67 4.10 -15.85
N HIS A 108 8.72 3.41 -15.40
CA HIS A 108 8.63 2.16 -14.65
C HIS A 108 8.02 2.37 -13.27
N VAL A 109 8.42 3.45 -12.57
CA VAL A 109 7.82 3.84 -11.28
C VAL A 109 6.30 4.05 -11.42
N ILE A 110 5.86 4.78 -12.44
CA ILE A 110 4.43 5.03 -12.69
C ILE A 110 3.69 3.73 -13.05
N GLY A 111 4.31 2.87 -13.86
CA GLY A 111 3.78 1.56 -14.23
C GLY A 111 3.50 0.67 -13.02
N VAL A 112 4.45 0.60 -12.07
CA VAL A 112 4.29 -0.17 -10.81
C VAL A 112 3.33 0.52 -9.84
N LEU A 113 3.33 1.85 -9.78
CA LEU A 113 2.47 2.63 -8.88
C LEU A 113 0.99 2.48 -9.20
N THR A 114 0.63 2.38 -10.48
CA THR A 114 -0.77 2.31 -10.94
C THR A 114 -1.58 1.18 -10.27
N PRO A 115 -1.18 -0.10 -10.32
CA PRO A 115 -1.91 -1.18 -9.64
C PRO A 115 -1.86 -1.04 -8.10
N MET A 116 -0.79 -0.47 -7.54
CA MET A 116 -0.71 -0.23 -6.09
C MET A 116 -1.73 0.82 -5.62
N VAL A 117 -1.96 1.88 -6.40
CA VAL A 117 -3.00 2.87 -6.11
C VAL A 117 -4.39 2.24 -6.17
N LEU A 118 -4.67 1.43 -7.20
CA LEU A 118 -5.94 0.70 -7.31
C LEU A 118 -6.16 -0.25 -6.12
N ALA A 119 -5.13 -0.99 -5.71
CA ALA A 119 -5.18 -1.84 -4.53
C ALA A 119 -5.45 -1.02 -3.25
N GLY A 120 -4.77 0.11 -3.07
CA GLY A 120 -4.99 1.02 -1.95
C GLY A 120 -6.41 1.61 -1.90
N ILE A 121 -6.98 1.96 -3.05
CA ILE A 121 -8.38 2.41 -3.17
C ILE A 121 -9.33 1.28 -2.77
N SER A 122 -9.10 0.05 -3.23
CA SER A 122 -9.89 -1.14 -2.86
C SER A 122 -9.86 -1.41 -1.35
N ILE A 123 -8.66 -1.38 -0.74
CA ILE A 123 -8.48 -1.50 0.71
C ILE A 123 -9.27 -0.40 1.44
N SER A 124 -9.10 0.85 1.01
CA SER A 124 -9.76 2.02 1.61
C SER A 124 -11.28 1.94 1.52
N PHE A 125 -11.81 1.40 0.43
CA PHE A 125 -13.23 1.12 0.26
C PHE A 125 -13.70 0.10 1.29
N ALA A 126 -13.05 -1.07 1.38
CA ALA A 126 -13.40 -2.13 2.34
C ALA A 126 -13.41 -1.64 3.80
N PHE A 127 -12.39 -0.87 4.20
CA PHE A 127 -12.31 -0.30 5.56
C PHE A 127 -13.47 0.63 5.88
N LYS A 128 -13.91 1.45 4.92
CA LYS A 128 -15.07 2.33 5.12
C LYS A 128 -16.37 1.55 5.31
N LEU A 129 -16.40 0.29 4.86
CA LEU A 129 -17.51 -0.63 5.08
C LEU A 129 -17.32 -1.52 6.31
N GLY A 130 -16.32 -1.26 7.15
CA GLY A 130 -16.05 -2.08 8.34
C GLY A 130 -15.50 -3.47 8.03
N LEU A 131 -15.01 -3.70 6.80
CA LEU A 131 -14.40 -4.96 6.37
C LEU A 131 -12.88 -4.83 6.32
N PHE A 132 -12.18 -5.80 6.91
CA PHE A 132 -10.72 -5.87 6.89
C PHE A 132 -10.23 -6.83 5.79
N ASN A 133 -10.27 -6.40 4.54
CA ASN A 133 -9.91 -7.25 3.39
C ASN A 133 -8.38 -7.35 3.20
N ILE A 134 -7.77 -8.38 3.79
CA ILE A 134 -6.35 -8.75 3.52
C ILE A 134 -6.22 -9.61 2.24
N GLY A 135 -7.33 -10.13 1.71
CA GLY A 135 -7.39 -10.99 0.51
C GLY A 135 -7.08 -10.27 -0.82
N ILE A 136 -6.69 -9.00 -0.79
CA ILE A 136 -6.51 -8.17 -1.98
C ILE A 136 -5.33 -8.63 -2.83
N THR A 137 -4.29 -9.19 -2.23
CA THR A 137 -3.17 -9.75 -2.99
C THR A 137 -3.64 -10.91 -3.87
N GLY A 138 -4.45 -11.84 -3.35
CA GLY A 138 -5.04 -12.92 -4.13
C GLY A 138 -6.04 -12.43 -5.18
N GLN A 139 -6.87 -11.44 -4.86
CA GLN A 139 -7.80 -10.84 -5.83
C GLN A 139 -7.04 -10.20 -7.00
N LEU A 140 -5.97 -9.46 -6.72
CA LEU A 140 -5.12 -8.84 -7.73
C LEU A 140 -4.34 -9.87 -8.54
N THR A 141 -3.78 -10.89 -7.89
CA THR A 141 -3.05 -11.98 -8.57
C THR A 141 -3.96 -12.76 -9.51
N MET A 142 -5.16 -13.15 -9.08
CA MET A 142 -6.12 -13.86 -9.93
C MET A 142 -6.55 -13.00 -11.12
N GLY A 143 -6.84 -11.72 -10.88
CA GLY A 143 -7.20 -10.78 -11.94
C GLY A 143 -6.08 -10.57 -12.96
N ALA A 144 -4.85 -10.40 -12.49
CA ALA A 144 -3.67 -10.27 -13.35
C ALA A 144 -3.43 -11.55 -14.17
N PHE A 145 -3.54 -12.71 -13.53
CA PHE A 145 -3.33 -14.00 -14.18
C PHE A 145 -4.34 -14.27 -15.30
N LEU A 146 -5.63 -14.04 -15.05
CA LEU A 146 -6.67 -14.23 -16.08
C LEU A 146 -6.54 -13.20 -17.21
N SER A 147 -6.27 -11.93 -16.89
CA SER A 147 -5.99 -10.91 -17.91
C SER A 147 -4.82 -11.32 -18.81
N LEU A 148 -3.78 -11.91 -18.22
CA LEU A 148 -2.60 -12.38 -18.93
C LEU A 148 -2.92 -13.55 -19.88
N ILE A 149 -3.65 -14.57 -19.42
CA ILE A 149 -4.06 -15.70 -20.28
C ILE A 149 -4.80 -15.22 -21.51
N PHE A 150 -5.81 -14.36 -21.33
CA PHE A 150 -6.62 -13.89 -22.45
C PHE A 150 -5.83 -12.97 -23.39
N SER A 151 -4.85 -12.23 -22.86
CA SER A 151 -3.94 -11.47 -23.70
C SER A 151 -3.05 -12.36 -24.58
N PHE A 152 -2.59 -13.51 -24.09
CA PHE A 152 -1.85 -14.47 -24.90
C PHE A 152 -2.71 -15.18 -25.94
N MET A 153 -4.02 -15.28 -25.71
CA MET A 153 -5.01 -15.69 -26.71
C MET A 153 -5.27 -14.61 -27.78
N GLY A 154 -4.58 -13.46 -27.71
CA GLY A 154 -4.70 -12.38 -28.69
C GLY A 154 -5.92 -11.48 -28.50
N MET A 155 -6.59 -11.56 -27.34
CA MET A 155 -7.73 -10.68 -27.05
C MET A 155 -7.29 -9.22 -26.87
N PRO A 156 -8.17 -8.26 -27.19
CA PRO A 156 -7.87 -6.84 -27.01
C PRO A 156 -7.86 -6.45 -25.53
N TRP A 157 -7.09 -5.42 -25.19
CA TRP A 157 -6.81 -4.98 -23.82
C TRP A 157 -8.06 -4.77 -22.94
N TYR A 158 -9.17 -4.30 -23.52
CA TYR A 158 -10.41 -4.05 -22.76
C TYR A 158 -11.07 -5.36 -22.32
N VAL A 159 -10.98 -6.43 -23.13
CA VAL A 159 -11.47 -7.77 -22.76
C VAL A 159 -10.59 -8.32 -21.64
N CYS A 160 -9.27 -8.21 -21.77
CA CYS A 160 -8.32 -8.65 -20.74
C CYS A 160 -8.58 -7.94 -19.41
N LEU A 161 -8.81 -6.62 -19.44
CA LEU A 161 -9.13 -5.82 -18.27
C LEU A 161 -10.46 -6.27 -17.62
N LEU A 162 -11.52 -6.46 -18.40
CA LEU A 162 -12.82 -6.91 -17.89
C LEU A 162 -12.72 -8.30 -17.26
N ILE A 163 -12.00 -9.21 -17.89
CA ILE A 163 -11.79 -10.57 -17.38
C ILE A 163 -10.95 -10.53 -16.09
N GLY A 164 -9.93 -9.69 -16.04
CA GLY A 164 -9.16 -9.48 -14.81
C GLY A 164 -10.03 -8.93 -13.67
N MET A 165 -10.93 -7.99 -13.96
CA MET A 165 -11.91 -7.49 -12.98
C MET A 165 -12.84 -8.59 -12.48
N VAL A 166 -13.37 -9.43 -13.37
CA VAL A 166 -14.22 -10.57 -13.01
C VAL A 166 -13.44 -11.57 -12.15
N GLY A 167 -12.18 -11.85 -12.49
CA GLY A 167 -11.29 -12.72 -11.73
C GLY A 167 -11.10 -12.27 -10.29
N GLY A 168 -10.70 -11.01 -10.10
CA GLY A 168 -10.56 -10.43 -8.77
C GLY A 168 -11.88 -10.35 -8.01
N ALA A 169 -12.96 -9.98 -8.70
CA ALA A 169 -14.30 -9.91 -8.12
C ALA A 169 -14.79 -11.29 -7.65
N LEU A 170 -14.49 -12.38 -8.36
CA LEU A 170 -14.88 -13.73 -7.99
C LEU A 170 -14.22 -14.16 -6.66
N ILE A 171 -12.92 -13.90 -6.50
CA ILE A 171 -12.21 -14.21 -5.25
C ILE A 171 -12.73 -13.35 -4.09
N GLY A 172 -12.97 -12.06 -4.33
CA GLY A 172 -13.56 -11.17 -3.33
C GLY A 172 -14.98 -11.57 -2.95
N PHE A 173 -15.80 -11.92 -3.93
CA PHE A 173 -17.15 -12.45 -3.74
C PHE A 173 -17.13 -13.73 -2.92
N LEU A 174 -16.19 -14.63 -3.15
CA LEU A 174 -16.11 -15.89 -2.41
C LEU A 174 -15.82 -15.65 -0.93
N SER A 175 -14.90 -14.74 -0.60
CA SER A 175 -14.63 -14.33 0.80
C SER A 175 -15.85 -13.63 1.43
N GLY A 176 -16.47 -12.68 0.71
CA GLY A 176 -17.67 -11.98 1.18
C GLY A 176 -18.87 -12.90 1.38
N PHE A 177 -19.08 -13.86 0.48
CA PHE A 177 -20.13 -14.86 0.56
C PHE A 177 -19.99 -15.75 1.80
N LEU A 178 -18.76 -16.19 2.11
CA LEU A 178 -18.50 -16.96 3.33
C LEU A 178 -18.82 -16.16 4.59
N LYS A 179 -18.53 -14.85 4.60
CA LYS A 179 -18.93 -13.95 5.68
C LYS A 179 -20.44 -13.77 5.77
N ALA A 180 -21.11 -13.48 4.65
CA ALA A 180 -22.54 -13.19 4.62
C ALA A 180 -23.39 -14.41 5.01
N LYS A 181 -23.04 -15.60 4.52
CA LYS A 181 -23.81 -16.83 4.73
C LYS A 181 -23.40 -17.60 5.99
N PHE A 182 -22.11 -17.70 6.26
CA PHE A 182 -21.58 -18.55 7.33
C PHE A 182 -20.93 -17.76 8.48
N ASN A 183 -20.93 -16.42 8.42
CA ASN A 183 -20.33 -15.54 9.43
C ASN A 183 -18.85 -15.85 9.69
N VAL A 184 -18.14 -16.32 8.66
CA VAL A 184 -16.69 -16.55 8.70
C VAL A 184 -15.96 -15.21 8.76
N ASN A 185 -14.87 -15.16 9.54
CA ASN A 185 -14.02 -13.98 9.60
C ASN A 185 -13.36 -13.72 8.21
N GLU A 186 -13.66 -12.56 7.63
CA GLU A 186 -13.12 -12.13 6.33
C GLU A 186 -11.59 -12.10 6.31
N VAL A 187 -10.96 -11.84 7.45
CA VAL A 187 -9.50 -11.76 7.56
C VAL A 187 -8.88 -13.13 7.33
N LEU A 188 -9.40 -14.14 8.03
CA LEU A 188 -8.89 -15.50 7.91
C LEU A 188 -9.19 -16.05 6.51
N SER A 189 -10.41 -15.90 6.02
CA SER A 189 -10.77 -16.38 4.68
C SER A 189 -9.96 -15.67 3.58
N GLY A 190 -9.73 -14.37 3.68
CA GLY A 190 -8.93 -13.59 2.74
C GLY A 190 -7.47 -14.07 2.68
N ILE A 191 -6.84 -14.32 3.84
CA ILE A 191 -5.48 -14.88 3.88
C ILE A 191 -5.45 -16.26 3.22
N MET A 192 -6.42 -17.13 3.51
CA MET A 192 -6.47 -18.47 2.91
C MET A 192 -6.66 -18.40 1.38
N PHE A 193 -7.52 -17.50 0.89
CA PHE A 193 -7.71 -17.32 -0.54
C PHE A 193 -6.47 -16.79 -1.26
N ASN A 194 -5.64 -15.96 -0.62
CA ASN A 194 -4.36 -15.54 -1.21
C ASN A 194 -3.48 -16.75 -1.54
N TRP A 195 -3.38 -17.72 -0.63
CA TRP A 195 -2.61 -18.95 -0.84
C TRP A 195 -3.26 -19.85 -1.88
N ILE A 196 -4.59 -20.03 -1.83
CA ILE A 196 -5.31 -20.83 -2.82
C ILE A 196 -5.07 -20.28 -4.22
N VAL A 197 -5.20 -18.96 -4.41
CA VAL A 197 -4.93 -18.31 -5.70
C VAL A 197 -3.47 -18.50 -6.10
N TYR A 198 -2.52 -18.29 -5.19
CA TYR A 198 -1.10 -18.46 -5.49
C TYR A 198 -0.80 -19.86 -6.03
N TYR A 199 -1.25 -20.91 -5.34
CA TYR A 199 -1.03 -22.29 -5.78
C TYR A 199 -1.82 -22.64 -7.03
N LEU A 200 -3.03 -22.12 -7.18
CA LEU A 200 -3.86 -22.36 -8.37
C LEU A 200 -3.26 -21.72 -9.63
N CYS A 201 -2.80 -20.48 -9.54
CA CYS A 201 -2.11 -19.81 -10.64
C CYS A 201 -0.79 -20.52 -10.99
N GLY A 202 -0.05 -21.02 -10.00
CA GLY A 202 1.13 -21.84 -10.22
C GLY A 202 0.81 -23.14 -10.96
N LEU A 203 -0.19 -23.89 -10.48
CA LEU A 203 -0.61 -25.15 -11.09
C LEU A 203 -1.06 -24.95 -12.54
N ILE A 204 -1.89 -23.94 -12.82
CA ILE A 204 -2.34 -23.65 -14.19
C ILE A 204 -1.15 -23.15 -15.03
N GLY A 205 -0.25 -22.38 -14.42
CA GLY A 205 0.97 -21.87 -15.04
C GLY A 205 1.87 -22.97 -15.60
N ASP A 206 2.01 -24.09 -14.88
CA ASP A 206 2.80 -25.24 -15.30
C ASP A 206 2.25 -25.94 -16.55
N TYR A 207 0.96 -25.77 -16.85
CA TYR A 207 0.30 -26.33 -18.04
C TYR A 207 0.13 -25.30 -19.17
N LEU A 208 0.72 -24.11 -19.06
CA LEU A 208 0.66 -23.12 -20.14
C LEU A 208 1.41 -23.61 -21.39
N PRO A 209 0.98 -23.21 -22.59
CA PRO A 209 1.69 -23.53 -23.83
C PRO A 209 3.16 -23.11 -23.77
N SER A 210 4.06 -23.95 -24.27
CA SER A 210 5.50 -23.67 -24.28
C SER A 210 5.85 -22.37 -25.01
N ASP A 211 5.04 -21.99 -26.00
CA ASP A 211 5.22 -20.78 -26.80
C ASP A 211 4.97 -19.49 -25.99
N TRP A 212 4.29 -19.60 -24.84
CA TRP A 212 4.01 -18.49 -23.95
C TRP A 212 5.09 -18.33 -22.87
N ILE A 213 6.03 -19.28 -22.78
CA ILE A 213 7.17 -19.25 -21.88
C ILE A 213 8.38 -18.73 -22.65
N ASP A 214 9.16 -17.84 -22.05
CA ASP A 214 10.34 -17.31 -22.70
C ASP A 214 11.37 -18.43 -22.95
N SER A 215 11.74 -18.58 -24.22
CA SER A 215 12.76 -19.53 -24.69
C SER A 215 14.11 -19.40 -23.99
N SER A 216 14.47 -18.19 -23.56
CA SER A 216 15.75 -17.87 -22.93
C SER A 216 15.71 -18.04 -21.41
N ASN A 217 14.55 -17.84 -20.79
CA ASN A 217 14.37 -17.95 -19.37
C ASN A 217 13.00 -18.53 -19.04
N LYS A 218 12.96 -19.83 -18.69
CA LYS A 218 11.73 -20.54 -18.34
C LYS A 218 11.00 -19.98 -17.10
N THR A 219 11.61 -19.05 -16.36
CA THR A 219 10.97 -18.35 -15.24
C THR A 219 10.20 -17.09 -15.67
N GLN A 220 10.29 -16.71 -16.95
CA GLN A 220 9.62 -15.55 -17.52
C GLN A 220 8.65 -15.98 -18.62
N LEU A 221 7.60 -15.17 -18.78
CA LEU A 221 6.65 -15.34 -19.87
C LEU A 221 7.20 -14.65 -21.12
N ALA A 222 6.86 -15.20 -22.28
CA ALA A 222 7.16 -14.61 -23.57
C ALA A 222 6.53 -13.20 -23.69
N LYS A 223 7.03 -12.38 -24.62
CA LYS A 223 6.48 -11.05 -24.83
C LYS A 223 5.00 -11.13 -25.20
N MET A 224 4.16 -10.50 -24.37
CA MET A 224 2.72 -10.41 -24.55
C MET A 224 2.35 -9.72 -25.88
N SER A 225 1.26 -10.19 -26.53
CA SER A 225 0.71 -9.58 -27.73
C SER A 225 0.37 -8.10 -27.53
N GLN A 226 0.75 -7.25 -28.49
CA GLN A 226 0.51 -5.80 -28.43
C GLN A 226 -0.97 -5.44 -28.26
N ASN A 227 -1.88 -6.26 -28.79
CA ASN A 227 -3.33 -6.02 -28.71
C ASN A 227 -3.89 -6.12 -27.29
N GLY A 228 -3.33 -7.01 -26.47
CA GLY A 228 -3.80 -7.24 -25.10
C GLY A 228 -3.17 -6.31 -24.06
N ARG A 229 -2.16 -5.53 -24.47
CA ARG A 229 -1.52 -4.52 -23.62
C ARG A 229 -2.38 -3.27 -23.55
N LEU A 230 -2.50 -2.69 -22.36
CA LEU A 230 -3.10 -1.36 -22.24
C LEU A 230 -2.32 -0.37 -23.12
N PRO A 231 -3.02 0.61 -23.74
CA PRO A 231 -2.37 1.62 -24.55
C PRO A 231 -1.41 2.45 -23.70
N THR A 232 -0.18 2.63 -24.20
CA THR A 232 0.86 3.44 -23.59
C THR A 232 0.64 4.92 -23.91
N LEU A 233 0.79 5.80 -22.92
CA LEU A 233 0.47 7.23 -23.03
C LEU A 233 1.59 8.09 -23.63
N LEU A 234 2.85 7.63 -23.54
CA LEU A 234 4.04 8.38 -23.94
C LEU A 234 4.82 7.74 -25.11
N SER A 235 4.19 6.84 -25.88
CA SER A 235 4.86 6.28 -27.05
C SER A 235 4.83 7.31 -28.19
N GLU A 236 5.88 8.13 -28.31
CA GLU A 236 6.17 8.82 -29.57
C GLU A 236 6.39 7.75 -30.65
N ASN A 237 5.48 7.73 -31.62
CA ASN A 237 5.70 7.05 -32.89
C ASN A 237 6.76 7.85 -33.64
N THR A 238 8.04 7.53 -33.47
CA THR A 238 9.06 8.01 -34.41
C THR A 238 8.81 7.32 -35.75
N ALA A 239 8.66 8.11 -36.81
CA ALA A 239 8.21 7.71 -38.14
C ALA A 239 9.13 6.71 -38.90
N ASP A 240 10.17 6.17 -38.27
CA ASP A 240 11.22 5.33 -38.88
C ASP A 240 11.21 3.86 -38.44
N GLY A 241 10.14 3.36 -37.83
CA GLY A 241 10.00 1.92 -37.54
C GLY A 241 10.94 1.36 -36.46
N TYR A 242 11.79 2.21 -35.85
CA TYR A 242 12.51 1.91 -34.63
C TYR A 242 11.65 2.30 -33.43
N ILE A 243 11.01 1.30 -32.86
CA ILE A 243 10.23 1.41 -31.62
C ILE A 243 11.23 1.64 -30.48
N ASN A 244 11.38 2.88 -30.01
CA ASN A 244 12.22 3.18 -28.86
C ASN A 244 11.64 2.50 -27.61
N PRO A 245 12.41 1.65 -26.89
CA PRO A 245 11.96 1.03 -25.65
C PRO A 245 11.74 2.02 -24.48
N ALA A 246 12.10 3.30 -24.68
CA ALA A 246 12.27 4.34 -23.67
C ALA A 246 10.99 4.90 -22.99
N TYR A 247 9.79 4.48 -23.43
CA TYR A 247 8.51 5.05 -22.95
C TYR A 247 7.44 4.02 -22.61
N TYR A 248 7.81 2.74 -22.51
CA TYR A 248 6.87 1.62 -22.61
C TYR A 248 5.92 1.42 -21.42
N ASN A 249 6.25 1.96 -20.25
CA ASN A 249 5.63 1.52 -18.99
C ASN A 249 4.50 2.43 -18.47
N VAL A 250 4.38 3.67 -18.97
CA VAL A 250 3.24 4.53 -18.58
C VAL A 250 2.01 4.16 -19.41
N THR A 251 1.18 3.31 -18.84
CA THR A 251 -0.07 2.88 -19.45
C THR A 251 -1.23 3.80 -19.09
N ALA A 252 -2.30 3.78 -19.90
CA ALA A 252 -3.57 4.45 -19.63
C ALA A 252 -4.24 4.04 -18.30
N GLY A 253 -3.69 3.04 -17.60
CA GLY A 253 -4.14 2.58 -16.29
C GLY A 253 -4.17 3.68 -15.22
N ILE A 254 -3.30 4.70 -15.29
CA ILE A 254 -3.30 5.80 -14.31
C ILE A 254 -4.60 6.64 -14.40
N PHE A 255 -5.09 6.91 -15.61
CA PHE A 255 -6.36 7.61 -15.80
C PHE A 255 -7.53 6.76 -15.32
N ILE A 256 -7.48 5.45 -15.59
CA ILE A 256 -8.48 4.50 -15.08
C ILE A 256 -8.50 4.53 -13.54
N ALA A 257 -7.33 4.55 -12.88
CA ALA A 257 -7.24 4.64 -11.43
C ALA A 257 -7.84 5.94 -10.87
N ILE A 258 -7.56 7.09 -11.50
CA ILE A 258 -8.14 8.38 -11.12
C ILE A 258 -9.66 8.36 -11.27
N ILE A 259 -10.16 7.87 -12.41
CA ILE A 259 -11.60 7.76 -12.68
C ILE A 259 -12.27 6.87 -11.63
N ILE A 260 -11.69 5.70 -11.33
CA ILE A 260 -12.21 4.78 -10.30
C ILE A 260 -12.21 5.44 -8.93
N ALA A 261 -11.16 6.19 -8.57
CA ALA A 261 -11.10 6.92 -7.30
C ALA A 261 -12.25 7.94 -7.18
N VAL A 262 -12.52 8.70 -8.25
CA VAL A 262 -13.62 9.68 -8.30
C VAL A 262 -14.98 8.98 -8.20
N ILE A 263 -15.17 7.87 -8.93
CA ILE A 263 -16.41 7.08 -8.88
C ILE A 263 -16.66 6.55 -7.47
N ILE A 264 -15.67 5.95 -6.82
CA ILE A 264 -15.80 5.40 -5.47
C ILE A 264 -16.09 6.52 -4.46
N TRP A 265 -15.39 7.65 -4.58
CA TRP A 265 -15.66 8.82 -3.74
C TRP A 265 -17.10 9.31 -3.91
N PHE A 266 -17.59 9.40 -5.15
CA PHE A 266 -18.94 9.83 -5.46
C PHE A 266 -19.98 8.86 -4.88
N ILE A 267 -19.81 7.55 -5.11
CA ILE A 267 -20.69 6.50 -4.59
C ILE A 267 -20.77 6.58 -3.06
N LEU A 268 -19.62 6.59 -2.38
CA LEU A 268 -19.60 6.58 -0.92
C LEU A 268 -20.11 7.87 -0.27
N LYS A 269 -20.01 9.01 -0.96
CA LYS A 269 -20.38 10.32 -0.37
C LYS A 269 -21.80 10.74 -0.72
N TYR A 270 -22.26 10.49 -1.94
CA TYR A 270 -23.49 11.10 -2.47
C TYR A 270 -24.61 10.10 -2.82
N THR A 271 -24.40 8.78 -2.69
CA THR A 271 -25.43 7.79 -3.05
C THR A 271 -26.05 7.10 -1.83
N LYS A 272 -27.32 6.67 -1.98
CA LYS A 272 -28.03 5.85 -0.98
C LYS A 272 -27.31 4.52 -0.73
N PHE A 273 -26.87 3.86 -1.81
CA PHE A 273 -26.12 2.61 -1.72
C PHE A 273 -24.86 2.76 -0.86
N GLY A 274 -24.06 3.81 -1.08
CA GLY A 274 -22.89 4.09 -0.25
C GLY A 274 -23.23 4.34 1.23
N PHE A 275 -24.36 4.98 1.53
CA PHE A 275 -24.84 5.16 2.89
C PHE A 275 -25.23 3.84 3.55
N GLU A 276 -25.99 2.99 2.85
CA GLU A 276 -26.43 1.68 3.34
C GLU A 276 -25.23 0.77 3.63
N LEU A 277 -24.25 0.71 2.72
CA LEU A 277 -23.03 -0.09 2.92
C LEU A 277 -22.26 0.33 4.18
N LYS A 278 -22.06 1.64 4.39
CA LYS A 278 -21.39 2.17 5.59
C LYS A 278 -22.16 1.85 6.87
N LEU A 279 -23.49 1.92 6.81
CA LEU A 279 -24.35 1.65 7.97
C LEU A 279 -24.31 0.16 8.34
N CYS A 280 -24.40 -0.74 7.36
CA CYS A 280 -24.26 -2.19 7.54
C CYS A 280 -22.90 -2.56 8.16
N GLY A 281 -21.83 -1.91 7.70
CA GLY A 281 -20.48 -2.08 8.23
C GLY A 281 -20.30 -1.60 9.67
N SER A 282 -20.93 -0.47 10.02
CA SER A 282 -20.77 0.14 11.35
C SER A 282 -21.62 -0.55 12.42
N ASN A 283 -22.88 -0.88 12.11
CA ASN A 283 -23.77 -1.56 13.05
C ASN A 283 -24.88 -2.34 12.33
N LYS A 284 -24.74 -3.66 12.31
CA LYS A 284 -25.71 -4.58 11.68
C LYS A 284 -27.13 -4.44 12.26
N PHE A 285 -27.26 -4.22 13.57
CA PHE A 285 -28.56 -4.09 14.23
C PHE A 285 -29.26 -2.78 13.84
N ALA A 286 -28.52 -1.68 13.74
CA ALA A 286 -29.05 -0.40 13.29
C ALA A 286 -29.49 -0.47 11.82
N ALA A 287 -28.71 -1.14 10.96
CA ALA A 287 -29.08 -1.37 9.57
C ALA A 287 -30.37 -2.20 9.43
N LYS A 288 -30.51 -3.26 10.23
CA LYS A 288 -31.73 -4.09 10.27
C LYS A 288 -32.94 -3.30 10.76
N TYR A 289 -32.78 -2.45 11.77
CA TYR A 289 -33.84 -1.57 12.25
C TYR A 289 -34.27 -0.53 11.19
N ALA A 290 -33.32 -0.06 10.37
CA ALA A 290 -33.58 0.82 9.24
C ALA A 290 -34.18 0.11 8.01
N GLY A 291 -34.49 -1.20 8.09
CA GLY A 291 -35.07 -1.98 6.99
C GLY A 291 -34.10 -2.38 5.88
N ILE A 292 -32.78 -2.23 6.10
CA ILE A 292 -31.75 -2.55 5.11
C ILE A 292 -31.41 -4.04 5.19
N ASN A 293 -31.35 -4.71 4.04
CA ASN A 293 -30.95 -6.11 3.97
C ASN A 293 -29.44 -6.25 4.25
N GLN A 294 -29.11 -6.65 5.48
CA GLN A 294 -27.75 -6.84 5.95
C GLN A 294 -26.96 -7.93 5.19
N ASN A 295 -27.63 -8.91 4.57
CA ASN A 295 -26.94 -10.02 3.90
C ASN A 295 -26.59 -9.72 2.45
N SER A 296 -27.31 -8.81 1.78
CA SER A 296 -26.98 -8.37 0.41
C SER A 296 -25.93 -7.26 0.38
N ASN A 297 -25.81 -6.53 1.49
CA ASN A 297 -24.97 -5.32 1.59
C ASN A 297 -23.65 -5.57 2.35
N ILE A 298 -23.30 -6.84 2.60
CA ILE A 298 -22.03 -7.30 3.19
C ILE A 298 -21.18 -7.97 2.11
#